data_AF-A0A954SZI4-F1
#
_entry.id   AF-A0A954SZI4-F1
#
_cell.length_a   1.000
_cell.length_b   1.000
_cell.length_c   1.000
_cell.angle_alpha   90.00
_cell.angle_beta   90.00
_cell.angle_gamma   90.00
#
_symmetry.space_group_name_H-M   'P 1'
#
loop_
_entity.id
_entity.type
_entity.pdbx_description
1 polymer ?
#
loop_
_entity_poly.entity_id
_entity_poly.type
_entity_poly.pdbx_seq_one_letter_code
_entity_poly.pdbx_strand_id
1 'polypeptide(L)'
;MMSKSSETEQWIRSLQLTTDTEFDERLLAEATARRSNKAASSPNPLAKTANTSHHRGLLSRVIPPVTILGGLLLITLWWVTRPTDTWAQVVDAVQQRPWVHLFGDQPGDGKVEQWFGMHNQISAYQSSGYSRFSDLKKGVTESYSMATHRIIRNEHGERSSDQESFNAFTRLFEELFQGQEHLSIAMKFADDPNIEKVDQSRREINDATGHWYEYSLVIKQHGPKPHTMTVRVDADTLLPQTMTVVDGDHDSSMTVRFDFPKTGPEDIYALGVPRDAEIFDHTPHELAGERKVIVDAIRAAAEGFDDYRALAIMSEPDLPWYVGTPAVIWKKGRKSRFELGNIDPDTPPPTDEPSEGTDQLTWWKNRCRSLWFMPSQIFDGTDLYDVQFVTPENEYIQLDHPHVRRPKEWAVVGWQRSSFHQDWPAPTAPIVWTYPQDIEDTLKSPLYEIEIVPEPTDEAPHAILVKAVSAPEGQNRIDEWSYLFDPDKGYALLHSQIATYTLDNGQKTLSSGVVQTHKDWQMSPKGYWFPTLVETESSYMKDGQQVSQPSRVRYYLDFDAPMPDTLFEPRERESAVLPE
;
A
#
# COMPACT_ATOMS: atom_id res chain seq x y z
N MET A 1 13.46 -40.93 23.62
CA MET A 1 13.14 -39.53 23.27
C MET A 1 14.25 -39.04 22.35
N MET A 2 13.90 -38.64 21.13
CA MET A 2 14.81 -37.91 20.24
C MET A 2 14.61 -36.40 20.43
N SER A 3 15.56 -35.59 19.97
CA SER A 3 15.42 -34.13 19.98
C SER A 3 14.43 -33.69 18.90
N LYS A 4 13.58 -32.70 19.19
CA LYS A 4 12.74 -32.06 18.16
C LYS A 4 13.56 -31.52 16.98
N SER A 5 14.81 -31.13 17.21
CA SER A 5 15.71 -30.65 16.14
C SER A 5 15.96 -31.70 15.05
N SER A 6 16.01 -33.00 15.38
CA SER A 6 16.25 -34.05 14.39
C SER A 6 15.03 -34.36 13.51
N GLU A 7 13.81 -34.12 14.02
CA GLU A 7 12.58 -34.24 13.24
C GLU A 7 12.50 -33.10 12.21
N THR A 8 12.81 -31.86 12.61
CA THR A 8 12.91 -30.72 11.69
C THR A 8 14.00 -30.93 10.64
N GLU A 9 15.17 -31.46 11.01
CA GLU A 9 16.25 -31.73 10.06
C GLU A 9 15.89 -32.83 9.04
N GLN A 10 15.18 -33.87 9.48
CA GLN A 10 14.66 -34.90 8.56
C GLN A 10 13.58 -34.35 7.64
N TRP A 11 12.68 -33.50 8.16
CA TRP A 11 11.63 -32.86 7.36
C TRP A 11 12.22 -31.93 6.29
N ILE A 12 13.20 -31.08 6.64
CA ILE A 12 13.91 -30.23 5.68
C ILE A 12 14.64 -31.07 4.62
N ARG A 13 15.27 -32.19 5.00
CA ARG A 13 15.90 -33.11 4.03
C ARG A 13 14.87 -33.82 3.14
N SER A 14 13.63 -34.02 3.60
CA SER A 14 12.53 -34.57 2.78
C SER A 14 11.90 -33.55 1.82
N LEU A 15 12.17 -32.25 2.01
CA LEU A 15 11.70 -31.17 1.12
C LEU A 15 12.65 -30.90 -0.06
N GLN A 16 13.61 -31.79 -0.32
CA GLN A 16 14.33 -31.79 -1.61
C GLN A 16 13.40 -32.28 -2.73
N LEU A 17 12.55 -31.38 -3.20
CA LEU A 17 11.73 -31.53 -4.40
C LEU A 17 12.65 -31.71 -5.61
N THR A 18 12.93 -32.97 -5.95
CA THR A 18 13.39 -33.34 -7.29
C THR A 18 12.18 -33.26 -8.22
N THR A 19 12.03 -32.13 -8.92
CA THR A 19 11.24 -32.16 -10.16
C THR A 19 11.90 -33.13 -11.11
N ASP A 20 11.09 -33.99 -11.75
CA ASP A 20 11.58 -34.77 -12.87
C ASP A 20 11.62 -33.89 -14.13
N THR A 21 12.50 -34.25 -15.05
CA THR A 21 12.70 -33.46 -16.28
C THR A 21 11.45 -33.44 -17.17
N GLU A 22 10.55 -34.43 -17.04
CA GLU A 22 9.29 -34.49 -17.80
C GLU A 22 8.30 -33.42 -17.31
N PHE A 23 8.23 -33.16 -16.00
CA PHE A 23 7.45 -32.07 -15.41
C PHE A 23 7.93 -30.69 -15.86
N ASP A 24 9.25 -30.46 -15.84
CA ASP A 24 9.86 -29.18 -16.20
C ASP A 24 9.79 -28.93 -17.73
N GLU A 25 10.01 -29.95 -18.55
CA GLU A 25 9.78 -29.87 -20.01
C GLU A 25 8.30 -29.61 -20.34
N ARG A 26 7.35 -30.21 -19.59
CA ARG A 26 5.92 -29.98 -19.80
C ARG A 26 5.51 -28.54 -19.45
N LEU A 27 6.05 -27.94 -18.38
CA LEU A 27 5.85 -26.53 -18.05
C LEU A 27 6.43 -25.60 -19.11
N LEU A 28 7.64 -25.88 -19.61
CA LEU A 28 8.26 -25.13 -20.71
C LEU A 28 7.46 -25.22 -22.02
N ALA A 29 6.94 -26.40 -22.35
CA ALA A 29 6.07 -26.61 -23.50
C ALA A 29 4.76 -25.81 -23.38
N GLU A 30 4.11 -25.83 -22.21
CA GLU A 30 2.85 -25.10 -21.99
C GLU A 30 3.05 -23.58 -22.03
N ALA A 31 4.11 -23.08 -21.38
CA ALA A 31 4.47 -21.66 -21.45
C ALA A 31 4.75 -21.20 -22.89
N THR A 32 5.42 -22.03 -23.69
CA THR A 32 5.70 -21.76 -25.10
C THR A 32 4.42 -21.73 -25.94
N ALA A 33 3.50 -22.68 -25.73
CA ALA A 33 2.21 -22.74 -26.42
C ALA A 33 1.30 -21.54 -26.10
N ARG A 34 1.28 -21.09 -24.83
CA ARG A 34 0.58 -19.85 -24.43
C ARG A 34 1.18 -18.62 -25.15
N ARG A 35 2.51 -18.59 -25.35
CA ARG A 35 3.21 -17.51 -26.06
C ARG A 35 2.95 -17.50 -27.58
N SER A 36 2.86 -18.66 -28.22
CA SER A 36 2.51 -18.75 -29.66
C SER A 36 1.06 -18.34 -29.94
N ASN A 37 0.12 -18.73 -29.09
CA ASN A 37 -1.30 -18.44 -29.32
C ASN A 37 -1.60 -16.93 -29.19
N LYS A 38 -0.95 -16.22 -28.25
CA LYS A 38 -1.10 -14.76 -28.09
C LYS A 38 -0.57 -13.95 -29.30
N ALA A 39 0.27 -14.54 -30.14
CA ALA A 39 0.76 -13.92 -31.37
C ALA A 39 -0.16 -14.13 -32.60
N ALA A 40 -1.16 -15.03 -32.51
CA ALA A 40 -2.01 -15.41 -33.63
C ALA A 40 -3.33 -14.61 -33.72
N SER A 41 -3.71 -13.84 -32.69
CA SER A 41 -5.04 -13.26 -32.54
C SER A 41 -5.05 -11.74 -32.31
N SER A 42 -4.62 -10.95 -33.29
CA SER A 42 -4.94 -9.51 -33.36
C SER A 42 -4.93 -8.97 -34.80
N PRO A 43 -6.09 -8.85 -35.46
CA PRO A 43 -6.19 -8.24 -36.78
C PRO A 43 -6.40 -6.71 -36.66
N ASN A 44 -5.34 -5.92 -36.83
CA ASN A 44 -5.39 -4.46 -36.71
C ASN A 44 -5.48 -3.76 -38.09
N PRO A 45 -6.62 -3.12 -38.48
CA PRO A 45 -6.85 -2.68 -39.84
C PRO A 45 -6.62 -1.17 -40.05
N LEU A 46 -5.38 -0.77 -40.38
CA LEU A 46 -5.08 0.59 -40.89
C LEU A 46 -4.33 0.55 -42.23
N ALA A 47 -4.85 1.28 -43.22
CA ALA A 47 -4.29 1.31 -44.58
C ALA A 47 -4.62 2.64 -45.32
N LYS A 48 -3.73 3.00 -46.28
CA LYS A 48 -3.71 4.22 -47.14
C LYS A 48 -3.19 5.47 -46.40
N THR A 49 -2.35 6.37 -46.95
CA THR A 49 -1.56 6.48 -48.22
C THR A 49 -0.49 7.60 -48.01
N ALA A 50 0.57 7.85 -48.80
CA ALA A 50 0.99 7.41 -50.15
C ALA A 50 2.55 7.27 -50.22
N ASN A 51 3.17 6.53 -51.14
CA ASN A 51 3.66 6.95 -52.48
C ASN A 51 4.65 8.16 -52.45
N THR A 52 5.93 8.05 -52.84
CA THR A 52 6.42 7.67 -54.19
C THR A 52 7.85 7.07 -54.27
N SER A 53 8.16 6.49 -55.45
CA SER A 53 9.43 5.96 -56.02
C SER A 53 10.68 6.90 -55.93
N HIS A 54 11.96 6.51 -56.13
CA HIS A 54 12.72 5.30 -56.60
C HIS A 54 14.22 5.46 -56.15
N HIS A 55 15.27 4.64 -56.42
CA HIS A 55 15.67 3.45 -57.23
C HIS A 55 16.60 2.55 -56.34
N ARG A 56 17.23 1.37 -56.62
CA ARG A 56 17.59 0.44 -57.75
C ARG A 56 19.12 0.29 -57.97
N GLY A 57 19.68 -0.90 -57.69
CA GLY A 57 21.10 -1.33 -57.86
C GLY A 57 21.64 -2.00 -56.57
N LEU A 58 22.10 -3.27 -56.44
CA LEU A 58 22.77 -4.29 -57.29
C LEU A 58 24.20 -3.91 -57.72
N LEU A 59 25.26 -4.75 -57.61
CA LEU A 59 25.37 -6.15 -57.10
C LEU A 59 26.85 -6.59 -56.86
N SER A 60 27.12 -7.44 -55.85
CA SER A 60 28.26 -8.42 -55.77
C SER A 60 29.70 -7.84 -55.67
N ARG A 61 30.81 -8.57 -55.41
CA ARG A 61 31.22 -10.01 -55.18
C ARG A 61 32.65 -9.96 -54.57
N VAL A 62 33.15 -10.77 -53.61
CA VAL A 62 33.73 -12.16 -53.64
C VAL A 62 34.25 -12.49 -52.20
N ILE A 63 34.50 -13.77 -51.86
CA ILE A 63 34.94 -14.36 -50.57
C ILE A 63 35.90 -15.56 -50.88
N PRO A 64 36.80 -16.13 -50.03
CA PRO A 64 37.66 -15.68 -48.89
C PRO A 64 39.17 -15.93 -49.29
N PRO A 65 40.11 -16.54 -48.49
CA PRO A 65 40.39 -16.58 -47.04
C PRO A 65 41.86 -16.23 -46.65
N VAL A 66 42.18 -16.16 -45.35
CA VAL A 66 43.23 -16.96 -44.66
C VAL A 66 43.27 -16.66 -43.15
N THR A 67 43.56 -17.70 -42.36
CA THR A 67 43.66 -17.71 -40.90
C THR A 67 44.94 -17.04 -40.37
N ILE A 68 44.87 -16.49 -39.14
CA ILE A 68 45.88 -16.74 -38.09
C ILE A 68 45.20 -16.62 -36.72
N LEU A 69 45.71 -17.36 -35.73
CA LEU A 69 45.07 -17.60 -34.43
C LEU A 69 45.96 -17.09 -33.29
N GLY A 70 45.34 -16.64 -32.18
CA GLY A 70 46.00 -16.45 -30.88
C GLY A 70 46.51 -15.03 -30.60
N GLY A 71 46.10 -14.46 -29.46
CA GLY A 71 46.68 -13.21 -28.93
C GLY A 71 45.76 -12.38 -28.02
N LEU A 72 44.47 -12.25 -28.35
CA LEU A 72 43.60 -11.22 -27.74
C LEU A 72 42.38 -11.72 -26.95
N LEU A 73 42.06 -13.02 -26.98
CA LEU A 73 40.85 -13.57 -26.34
C LEU A 73 40.99 -13.92 -24.85
N LEU A 74 42.19 -13.76 -24.27
CA LEU A 74 42.42 -13.95 -22.82
C LEU A 74 42.49 -12.63 -22.04
N ILE A 75 42.73 -11.49 -22.70
CA ILE A 75 42.72 -10.18 -22.05
C ILE A 75 41.28 -9.69 -21.88
N THR A 76 40.43 -9.87 -22.90
CA THR A 76 39.00 -9.53 -22.82
C THR A 76 38.27 -10.40 -21.78
N LEU A 77 38.55 -11.70 -21.73
CA LEU A 77 37.93 -12.58 -20.73
C LEU A 77 38.37 -12.20 -19.30
N TRP A 78 39.65 -11.86 -19.08
CA TRP A 78 40.15 -11.47 -17.76
C TRP A 78 39.58 -10.14 -17.24
N TRP A 79 39.21 -9.22 -18.14
CA TRP A 79 38.48 -7.99 -17.79
C TRP A 79 36.99 -8.23 -17.54
N VAL A 80 36.33 -9.08 -18.32
CA VAL A 80 34.89 -9.36 -18.17
C VAL A 80 34.59 -10.21 -16.92
N THR A 81 35.52 -11.06 -16.46
CA THR A 81 35.32 -11.90 -15.26
C THR A 81 35.87 -11.30 -13.95
N ARG A 82 35.95 -9.96 -13.81
CA ARG A 82 36.34 -9.30 -12.54
C ARG A 82 35.52 -8.05 -12.15
N PRO A 83 34.24 -8.20 -11.70
CA PRO A 83 33.48 -7.12 -11.08
C PRO A 83 32.98 -7.45 -9.66
N THR A 84 33.88 -7.77 -8.71
CA THR A 84 33.51 -8.10 -7.31
C THR A 84 34.35 -7.36 -6.25
N ASP A 85 35.67 -7.53 -6.30
CA ASP A 85 36.49 -7.34 -5.08
C ASP A 85 36.58 -5.87 -4.61
N THR A 86 36.71 -4.92 -5.54
CA THR A 86 36.78 -3.49 -5.21
C THR A 86 35.48 -2.94 -4.62
N TRP A 87 34.38 -3.69 -4.70
CA TRP A 87 33.05 -3.23 -4.30
C TRP A 87 32.67 -3.66 -2.90
N ALA A 88 32.93 -4.92 -2.54
CA ALA A 88 32.90 -5.35 -1.14
C ALA A 88 33.78 -4.42 -0.29
N GLN A 89 34.94 -4.01 -0.82
CA GLN A 89 35.83 -3.03 -0.18
C GLN A 89 35.21 -1.62 -0.02
N VAL A 90 34.30 -1.18 -0.89
CA VAL A 90 33.57 0.10 -0.72
C VAL A 90 32.50 -0.05 0.38
N VAL A 91 31.75 -1.16 0.37
CA VAL A 91 30.77 -1.47 1.43
C VAL A 91 31.48 -1.55 2.79
N ASP A 92 32.57 -2.32 2.88
CA ASP A 92 33.42 -2.44 4.06
C ASP A 92 33.97 -1.07 4.50
N ALA A 93 34.51 -0.26 3.58
CA ALA A 93 35.10 1.03 3.88
C ALA A 93 34.08 2.05 4.41
N VAL A 94 32.81 1.94 4.00
CA VAL A 94 31.68 2.74 4.50
C VAL A 94 31.15 2.18 5.83
N GLN A 95 30.92 0.87 5.94
CA GLN A 95 30.45 0.22 7.17
C GLN A 95 31.44 0.33 8.34
N GLN A 96 32.74 0.50 8.05
CA GLN A 96 33.78 0.78 9.07
C GLN A 96 33.78 2.25 9.57
N ARG A 97 32.89 3.12 9.08
CA ARG A 97 32.78 4.51 9.56
C ARG A 97 31.73 4.59 10.68
N PRO A 98 32.03 5.27 11.81
CA PRO A 98 31.06 5.46 12.88
C PRO A 98 29.77 6.15 12.39
N TRP A 99 29.91 7.05 11.42
CA TRP A 99 28.84 7.80 10.78
C TRP A 99 29.10 7.96 9.28
N VAL A 100 28.02 7.95 8.51
CA VAL A 100 27.94 8.50 7.16
C VAL A 100 27.06 9.75 7.25
N HIS A 101 27.52 10.87 6.70
CA HIS A 101 26.77 12.12 6.64
C HIS A 101 26.58 12.54 5.17
N LEU A 102 25.35 12.79 4.77
CA LEU A 102 24.96 13.24 3.44
C LEU A 102 24.43 14.67 3.55
N PHE A 103 24.92 15.59 2.72
CA PHE A 103 24.44 16.97 2.71
C PHE A 103 24.34 17.54 1.30
N GLY A 104 23.33 18.36 1.04
CA GLY A 104 23.12 18.99 -0.26
C GLY A 104 22.12 20.14 -0.24
N ASP A 105 22.03 20.81 -1.38
CA ASP A 105 21.05 21.86 -1.63
C ASP A 105 19.88 21.24 -2.43
N GLN A 106 18.66 21.33 -1.89
CA GLN A 106 17.41 20.89 -2.52
C GLN A 106 16.84 22.04 -3.39
N PRO A 107 16.19 21.75 -4.53
CA PRO A 107 15.49 22.78 -5.30
C PRO A 107 14.48 23.56 -4.44
N GLY A 108 14.65 24.88 -4.34
CA GLY A 108 13.84 25.75 -3.47
C GLY A 108 14.57 26.30 -2.23
N ASP A 109 15.88 26.51 -2.31
CA ASP A 109 16.75 27.12 -1.27
C ASP A 109 16.82 26.37 0.07
N GLY A 110 16.24 25.16 0.16
CA GLY A 110 16.34 24.29 1.32
C GLY A 110 17.66 23.51 1.32
N LYS A 111 18.44 23.63 2.40
CA LYS A 111 19.46 22.61 2.69
C LYS A 111 18.80 21.34 3.21
N VAL A 112 19.43 20.21 2.89
CA VAL A 112 19.13 18.91 3.49
C VAL A 112 20.42 18.26 3.99
N GLU A 113 20.40 17.76 5.23
CA GLU A 113 21.50 17.07 5.91
C GLU A 113 20.96 15.78 6.54
N GLN A 114 21.66 14.65 6.40
CA GLN A 114 21.20 13.34 6.84
C GLN A 114 22.36 12.50 7.37
N TRP A 115 22.20 11.87 8.53
CA TRP A 115 23.22 11.07 9.21
C TRP A 115 22.78 9.62 9.36
N PHE A 116 23.69 8.67 9.12
CA PHE A 116 23.49 7.24 9.35
C PHE A 116 24.62 6.70 10.25
N GLY A 117 24.27 6.31 11.48
CA GLY A 117 25.17 5.72 12.47
C GLY A 117 25.06 4.20 12.47
N MET A 118 25.71 3.55 11.50
CA MET A 118 25.49 2.13 11.16
C MET A 118 25.56 1.17 12.36
N HIS A 119 26.60 1.28 13.19
CA HIS A 119 26.78 0.40 14.36
C HIS A 119 25.81 0.66 15.52
N ASN A 120 25.25 1.88 15.59
CA ASN A 120 24.30 2.27 16.63
C ASN A 120 22.84 2.08 16.17
N GLN A 121 22.62 1.89 14.86
CA GLN A 121 21.30 1.91 14.21
C GLN A 121 20.56 3.22 14.48
N ILE A 122 21.25 4.35 14.26
CA ILE A 122 20.66 5.68 14.33
C ILE A 122 20.56 6.25 12.92
N SER A 123 19.41 6.83 12.58
CA SER A 123 19.30 7.79 11.48
C SER A 123 18.93 9.16 12.02
N ALA A 124 19.43 10.22 11.41
CA ALA A 124 18.97 11.57 11.67
C ALA A 124 18.84 12.35 10.36
N TYR A 125 17.99 13.36 10.34
CA TYR A 125 17.64 14.16 9.17
C TYR A 125 17.34 15.60 9.60
N GLN A 126 17.81 16.56 8.82
CA GLN A 126 17.51 17.98 8.98
C GLN A 126 17.24 18.61 7.63
N SER A 127 16.21 19.45 7.57
CA SER A 127 15.96 20.36 6.45
C SER A 127 15.42 21.69 6.96
N SER A 128 15.22 22.67 6.07
CA SER A 128 14.63 23.95 6.45
C SER A 128 13.30 23.76 7.19
N GLY A 129 13.26 24.16 8.47
CA GLY A 129 12.07 24.09 9.33
C GLY A 129 11.71 22.71 9.92
N TYR A 130 12.45 21.63 9.62
CA TYR A 130 12.15 20.28 10.12
C TYR A 130 13.41 19.54 10.56
N SER A 131 13.30 18.68 11.58
CA SER A 131 14.39 17.79 11.99
C SER A 131 13.82 16.48 12.52
N ARG A 132 14.49 15.35 12.29
CA ARG A 132 14.10 14.03 12.78
C ARG A 132 15.32 13.27 13.27
N PHE A 133 15.17 12.54 14.37
CA PHE A 133 16.16 11.66 14.95
C PHE A 133 15.50 10.32 15.27
N SER A 134 16.05 9.21 14.80
CA SER A 134 15.46 7.88 14.96
C SER A 134 16.51 6.92 15.53
N ASP A 135 16.29 6.47 16.75
CA ASP A 135 17.05 5.39 17.38
C ASP A 135 16.32 4.08 17.12
N LEU A 136 16.67 3.44 16.00
CA LEU A 136 16.05 2.21 15.52
C LEU A 136 16.23 1.06 16.54
N LYS A 137 17.32 1.11 17.31
CA LYS A 137 17.68 0.11 18.32
C LYS A 137 16.87 0.24 19.62
N LYS A 138 16.52 1.46 20.02
CA LYS A 138 15.53 1.72 21.08
C LYS A 138 14.09 1.55 20.60
N GLY A 139 13.85 1.66 19.29
CA GLY A 139 12.52 1.66 18.72
C GLY A 139 11.83 3.02 18.81
N VAL A 140 12.55 4.14 18.64
CA VAL A 140 12.00 5.50 18.88
C VAL A 140 12.37 6.50 17.78
N THR A 141 11.37 7.19 17.22
CA THR A 141 11.53 8.43 16.43
C THR A 141 11.22 9.65 17.29
N GLU A 142 12.05 10.69 17.20
CA GLU A 142 11.75 12.06 17.59
C GLU A 142 11.69 12.93 16.31
N SER A 143 10.66 13.74 16.13
CA SER A 143 10.57 14.73 15.04
C SER A 143 10.18 16.10 15.55
N TYR A 144 10.83 17.14 15.04
CA TYR A 144 10.62 18.54 15.38
C TYR A 144 10.19 19.34 14.16
N SER A 145 9.09 20.09 14.32
CA SER A 145 8.64 21.09 13.36
C SER A 145 8.83 22.50 13.94
N MET A 146 9.57 23.34 13.21
CA MET A 146 9.80 24.73 13.59
C MET A 146 8.52 25.57 13.56
N ALA A 147 7.51 25.16 12.77
CA ALA A 147 6.23 25.86 12.66
C ALA A 147 5.34 25.66 13.89
N THR A 148 5.42 24.50 14.55
CA THR A 148 4.69 24.18 15.78
C THR A 148 5.52 24.37 17.05
N HIS A 149 6.85 24.41 16.93
CA HIS A 149 7.81 24.42 18.03
C HIS A 149 7.67 23.22 18.99
N ARG A 150 7.27 22.07 18.42
CA ARG A 150 7.02 20.81 19.14
C ARG A 150 8.00 19.72 18.73
N ILE A 151 8.37 18.87 19.67
CA ILE A 151 9.01 17.57 19.42
C ILE A 151 7.93 16.50 19.61
N ILE A 152 7.60 15.76 18.55
CA ILE A 152 6.76 14.57 18.64
C ILE A 152 7.68 13.35 18.80
N ARG A 153 7.54 12.61 19.90
CA ARG A 153 8.27 11.34 20.12
C ARG A 153 7.32 10.16 19.96
N ASN A 154 7.72 9.16 19.18
CA ASN A 154 6.91 8.01 18.79
C ASN A 154 7.70 6.71 18.92
N GLU A 155 7.03 5.60 19.23
CA GLU A 155 7.63 4.27 19.03
C GLU A 155 7.66 3.90 17.54
N HIS A 156 8.69 3.17 17.13
CA HIS A 156 8.69 2.45 15.87
C HIS A 156 7.80 1.20 15.99
N GLY A 157 6.72 1.14 15.22
CA GLY A 157 6.20 -0.16 14.78
C GLY A 157 7.25 -0.91 13.96
N GLU A 158 7.15 -2.24 13.88
CA GLU A 158 8.10 -3.14 13.17
C GLU A 158 8.29 -2.82 11.67
N ARG A 159 7.47 -1.92 11.12
CA ARG A 159 7.46 -1.45 9.73
C ARG A 159 7.48 0.09 9.63
N SER A 160 8.21 0.77 10.53
CA SER A 160 8.34 2.24 10.47
C SER A 160 9.04 2.68 9.18
N SER A 161 8.62 3.80 8.60
CA SER A 161 9.22 4.32 7.37
C SER A 161 10.68 4.74 7.55
N ASP A 162 11.10 5.11 8.77
CA ASP A 162 12.50 5.34 9.13
C ASP A 162 13.32 4.04 9.07
N GLN A 163 12.81 2.95 9.66
CA GLN A 163 13.47 1.64 9.63
C GLN A 163 13.51 1.06 8.22
N GLU A 164 12.44 1.23 7.43
CA GLU A 164 12.41 0.86 6.02
C GLU A 164 13.38 1.71 5.19
N SER A 165 13.51 3.02 5.47
CA SER A 165 14.48 3.90 4.79
C SER A 165 15.93 3.59 5.15
N PHE A 166 16.23 3.27 6.41
CA PHE A 166 17.57 2.85 6.84
C PHE A 166 17.95 1.49 6.24
N ASN A 167 17.01 0.54 6.21
CA ASN A 167 17.20 -0.76 5.56
C ASN A 167 17.34 -0.60 4.04
N ALA A 168 16.56 0.30 3.41
CA ALA A 168 16.67 0.62 2.00
C ALA A 168 18.01 1.27 1.65
N PHE A 169 18.50 2.21 2.46
CA PHE A 169 19.83 2.81 2.29
C PHE A 169 20.94 1.75 2.40
N THR A 170 20.85 0.86 3.40
CA THR A 170 21.80 -0.24 3.59
C THR A 170 21.78 -1.21 2.41
N ARG A 171 20.59 -1.69 2.00
CA ARG A 171 20.40 -2.59 0.84
C ARG A 171 20.80 -1.95 -0.48
N LEU A 172 20.51 -0.67 -0.69
CA LEU A 172 20.90 0.08 -1.88
C LEU A 172 22.41 0.01 -2.08
N PHE A 173 23.17 0.22 -1.00
CA PHE A 173 24.63 0.12 -1.01
C PHE A 173 25.09 -1.33 -1.19
N GLU A 174 24.48 -2.30 -0.49
CA GLU A 174 24.80 -3.73 -0.66
C GLU A 174 24.58 -4.20 -2.10
N GLU A 175 23.47 -3.86 -2.75
CA GLU A 175 23.08 -4.42 -4.05
C GLU A 175 23.65 -3.67 -5.25
N LEU A 176 23.74 -2.33 -5.22
CA LEU A 176 24.46 -1.56 -6.24
C LEU A 176 25.88 -2.08 -6.42
N PHE A 177 26.51 -2.46 -5.30
CA PHE A 177 27.94 -2.74 -5.23
C PHE A 177 28.22 -4.26 -5.30
N GLN A 178 27.30 -5.13 -4.89
CA GLN A 178 27.34 -6.57 -5.27
C GLN A 178 27.21 -6.80 -6.79
N GLY A 179 26.76 -5.80 -7.56
CA GLY A 179 26.72 -5.87 -9.02
C GLY A 179 25.70 -6.87 -9.57
N GLN A 180 24.62 -7.13 -8.83
CA GLN A 180 23.61 -8.13 -9.22
C GLN A 180 22.87 -7.70 -10.49
N GLU A 181 22.71 -8.64 -11.45
CA GLU A 181 22.03 -8.38 -12.72
C GLU A 181 20.58 -7.91 -12.51
N HIS A 182 19.93 -8.40 -11.46
CA HIS A 182 18.70 -7.84 -10.92
C HIS A 182 18.99 -7.17 -9.58
N LEU A 183 18.56 -5.92 -9.42
CA LEU A 183 18.49 -5.29 -8.10
C LEU A 183 17.24 -5.85 -7.41
N SER A 184 17.43 -6.57 -6.31
CA SER A 184 16.40 -7.06 -5.41
C SER A 184 15.92 -6.01 -4.40
N ILE A 185 16.23 -4.70 -4.60
CA ILE A 185 16.03 -3.60 -3.66
C ILE A 185 14.57 -3.52 -3.21
N ALA A 186 14.26 -4.31 -2.19
CA ALA A 186 12.96 -4.41 -1.56
C ALA A 186 12.77 -3.25 -0.57
N MET A 187 12.84 -2.03 -1.12
CA MET A 187 11.83 -1.03 -0.80
C MET A 187 10.47 -1.59 -1.25
N LYS A 188 9.35 -1.17 -0.65
CA LYS A 188 8.02 -1.58 -1.14
C LYS A 188 7.75 -1.17 -2.59
N PHE A 189 8.54 -0.24 -3.14
CA PHE A 189 8.59 0.07 -4.57
C PHE A 189 9.08 -1.07 -5.48
N ALA A 190 9.34 -2.28 -4.96
CA ALA A 190 9.57 -3.51 -5.73
C ALA A 190 8.31 -4.39 -5.87
N ASP A 191 7.34 -4.26 -4.97
CA ASP A 191 5.96 -4.76 -5.18
C ASP A 191 5.15 -3.79 -6.06
N ASP A 192 5.59 -2.54 -6.17
CA ASP A 192 5.20 -1.61 -7.22
C ASP A 192 5.83 -2.07 -8.56
N PRO A 193 5.04 -2.60 -9.52
CA PRO A 193 5.57 -3.21 -10.75
C PRO A 193 6.12 -2.18 -11.75
N ASN A 194 6.19 -0.91 -11.35
CA ASN A 194 6.55 0.22 -12.20
C ASN A 194 7.98 0.73 -11.97
N ILE A 195 8.78 0.10 -11.09
CA ILE A 195 10.24 0.29 -11.05
C ILE A 195 10.96 -0.75 -11.93
N GLU A 196 11.53 -0.27 -13.03
CA GLU A 196 12.32 -1.05 -14.00
C GLU A 196 13.79 -0.60 -13.95
N LYS A 197 14.74 -1.52 -13.69
CA LYS A 197 16.18 -1.22 -13.88
C LYS A 197 16.48 -1.22 -15.38
N VAL A 198 16.88 -0.07 -15.91
CA VAL A 198 17.12 0.15 -17.34
C VAL A 198 18.58 -0.08 -17.71
N ASP A 199 19.52 0.44 -16.92
CA ASP A 199 20.97 0.29 -17.12
C ASP A 199 21.73 0.42 -15.79
N GLN A 200 22.92 -0.17 -15.73
CA GLN A 200 23.83 -0.06 -14.60
C GLN A 200 25.28 -0.12 -15.12
N SER A 201 26.03 0.97 -14.96
CA SER A 201 27.37 1.11 -15.52
C SER A 201 28.41 1.61 -14.50
N ARG A 202 29.66 1.18 -14.73
CA ARG A 202 30.87 1.62 -14.01
C ARG A 202 31.84 2.24 -15.00
N ARG A 203 32.46 3.35 -14.61
CA ARG A 203 33.68 3.86 -15.25
C ARG A 203 34.72 4.27 -14.22
N GLU A 204 35.98 4.21 -14.63
CA GLU A 204 37.09 4.83 -13.90
C GLU A 204 37.33 6.22 -14.51
N ILE A 205 37.57 7.23 -13.68
CA ILE A 205 37.85 8.60 -14.10
C ILE A 205 39.14 9.06 -13.45
N ASN A 206 40.06 9.54 -14.27
CA ASN A 206 41.24 10.27 -13.82
C ASN A 206 41.07 11.70 -14.34
N ASP A 207 40.72 12.64 -13.46
CA ASP A 207 40.50 14.04 -13.82
C ASP A 207 41.30 14.99 -12.92
N ALA A 208 41.17 16.31 -13.12
CA ALA A 208 41.93 17.31 -12.37
C ALA A 208 41.57 17.39 -10.87
N THR A 209 40.56 16.66 -10.41
CA THR A 209 40.12 16.62 -9.00
C THR A 209 40.54 15.34 -8.26
N GLY A 210 40.86 14.25 -8.97
CA GLY A 210 41.28 13.00 -8.35
C GLY A 210 41.21 11.76 -9.25
N HIS A 211 41.45 10.61 -8.63
CA HIS A 211 41.22 9.27 -9.19
C HIS A 211 39.92 8.73 -8.61
N TRP A 212 38.95 8.45 -9.48
CA TRP A 212 37.58 8.15 -9.10
C TRP A 212 37.09 6.87 -9.75
N TYR A 213 36.21 6.16 -9.06
CA TYR A 213 35.22 5.33 -9.72
C TYR A 213 33.88 6.06 -9.76
N GLU A 214 33.21 6.01 -10.90
CA GLU A 214 31.91 6.63 -11.10
C GLU A 214 30.91 5.57 -11.54
N TYR A 215 29.77 5.54 -10.87
CA TYR A 215 28.82 4.44 -10.89
C TYR A 215 27.44 4.99 -11.17
N SER A 216 26.85 4.59 -12.30
CA SER A 216 25.55 5.09 -12.73
C SER A 216 24.51 3.97 -12.70
N LEU A 217 23.39 4.21 -12.01
CA LEU A 217 22.19 3.39 -12.06
C LEU A 217 21.09 4.19 -12.76
N VAL A 218 20.48 3.60 -13.77
CA VAL A 218 19.33 4.15 -14.48
C VAL A 218 18.10 3.32 -14.12
N ILE A 219 17.15 3.92 -13.41
CA ILE A 219 15.86 3.31 -13.08
C ILE A 219 14.74 4.09 -13.74
N LYS A 220 13.70 3.40 -14.18
CA LYS A 220 12.46 4.01 -14.63
C LYS A 220 11.40 3.74 -13.57
N GLN A 221 10.83 4.79 -13.01
CA GLN A 221 9.78 4.76 -12.00
C GLN A 221 8.69 5.74 -12.43
N HIS A 222 7.47 5.24 -12.66
CA HIS A 222 6.25 6.02 -12.95
C HIS A 222 6.39 7.15 -13.98
N GLY A 223 7.08 6.89 -15.10
CA GLY A 223 7.38 7.95 -16.07
C GLY A 223 7.66 7.48 -17.50
N PRO A 224 7.50 8.36 -18.51
CA PRO A 224 8.02 8.14 -19.85
C PRO A 224 9.56 8.16 -19.91
N LYS A 225 10.24 8.83 -18.97
CA LYS A 225 11.71 8.90 -18.91
C LYS A 225 12.25 8.18 -17.65
N PRO A 226 13.49 7.70 -17.68
CA PRO A 226 14.15 7.16 -16.49
C PRO A 226 14.85 8.23 -15.66
N HIS A 227 14.93 8.00 -14.36
CA HIS A 227 15.79 8.68 -13.40
C HIS A 227 17.21 8.10 -13.46
N THR A 228 18.23 8.94 -13.28
CA THR A 228 19.64 8.51 -13.31
C THR A 228 20.34 8.93 -12.03
N MET A 229 20.79 7.95 -11.25
CA MET A 229 21.59 8.17 -10.03
C MET A 229 23.05 7.84 -10.32
N THR A 230 23.94 8.81 -10.11
CA THR A 230 25.38 8.65 -10.33
C THR A 230 26.15 8.93 -9.05
N VAL A 231 26.83 7.90 -8.52
CA VAL A 231 27.68 7.97 -7.32
C VAL A 231 29.15 8.02 -7.74
N ARG A 232 29.90 8.99 -7.22
CA ARG A 232 31.36 9.11 -7.39
C ARG A 232 32.06 8.70 -6.09
N VAL A 233 33.00 7.77 -6.20
CA VAL A 233 33.76 7.16 -5.10
C VAL A 233 35.25 7.41 -5.30
N ASP A 234 35.92 7.84 -4.24
CA ASP A 234 37.37 8.05 -4.18
C ASP A 234 38.12 6.71 -4.31
N ALA A 235 39.07 6.61 -5.23
CA ALA A 235 39.70 5.33 -5.55
C ALA A 235 40.75 4.85 -4.51
N ASP A 236 41.33 5.76 -3.71
CA ASP A 236 42.34 5.45 -2.69
C ASP A 236 41.70 5.08 -1.34
N THR A 237 40.63 5.77 -0.95
CA THR A 237 39.93 5.57 0.34
C THR A 237 38.69 4.68 0.23
N LEU A 238 38.20 4.44 -0.99
CA LEU A 238 36.99 3.66 -1.33
C LEU A 238 35.71 4.22 -0.69
N LEU A 239 35.68 5.54 -0.45
CA LEU A 239 34.53 6.26 0.10
C LEU A 239 33.79 7.04 -0.99
N PRO A 240 32.43 6.98 -1.04
CA PRO A 240 31.63 7.96 -1.76
C PRO A 240 32.01 9.39 -1.42
N GLN A 241 31.96 10.29 -2.39
CA GLN A 241 32.18 11.74 -2.21
C GLN A 241 30.98 12.56 -2.68
N THR A 242 30.33 12.15 -3.79
CA THR A 242 29.10 12.78 -4.29
C THR A 242 28.13 11.75 -4.84
N MET A 243 26.83 12.03 -4.72
CA MET A 243 25.76 11.34 -5.45
C MET A 243 24.88 12.39 -6.12
N THR A 244 24.74 12.30 -7.44
CA THR A 244 23.83 13.13 -8.23
C THR A 244 22.66 12.28 -8.69
N VAL A 245 21.44 12.65 -8.29
CA VAL A 245 20.20 12.08 -8.80
C VAL A 245 19.62 13.06 -9.81
N VAL A 246 19.38 12.58 -11.03
CA VAL A 246 18.69 13.30 -12.10
C VAL A 246 17.29 12.72 -12.24
N ASP A 247 16.27 13.55 -12.02
CA ASP A 247 14.88 13.25 -12.30
C ASP A 247 14.65 13.37 -13.80
N GLY A 248 14.26 12.26 -14.43
CA GLY A 248 14.01 12.24 -15.87
C GLY A 248 12.87 13.17 -16.26
N ASP A 249 11.72 13.06 -15.60
CA ASP A 249 10.48 13.70 -16.00
C ASP A 249 10.48 15.20 -15.74
N HIS A 250 11.02 15.63 -14.60
CA HIS A 250 11.13 17.05 -14.25
C HIS A 250 12.41 17.73 -14.79
N ASP A 251 13.34 17.00 -15.42
CA ASP A 251 14.64 17.51 -15.91
C ASP A 251 15.43 18.25 -14.80
N SER A 252 15.26 17.78 -13.56
CA SER A 252 15.85 18.36 -12.35
C SER A 252 16.99 17.49 -11.84
N SER A 253 17.93 18.08 -11.11
CA SER A 253 19.02 17.30 -10.49
C SER A 253 19.31 17.77 -9.07
N MET A 254 19.44 16.79 -8.17
CA MET A 254 19.90 16.98 -6.80
C MET A 254 21.29 16.38 -6.68
N THR A 255 22.25 17.12 -6.13
CA THR A 255 23.58 16.58 -5.82
C THR A 255 23.84 16.67 -4.32
N VAL A 256 23.96 15.51 -3.68
CA VAL A 256 24.40 15.40 -2.29
C VAL A 256 25.89 15.04 -2.24
N ARG A 257 26.57 15.48 -1.19
CA ARG A 257 27.95 15.17 -0.86
C ARG A 257 27.99 14.24 0.35
N PHE A 258 29.05 13.46 0.47
CA PHE A 258 29.29 12.58 1.61
C PHE A 258 30.47 13.08 2.45
N ASP A 259 30.33 13.04 3.76
CA ASP A 259 31.45 12.98 4.69
C ASP A 259 31.24 11.88 5.75
N PHE A 260 32.30 11.59 6.51
CA PHE A 260 32.37 10.41 7.40
C PHE A 260 32.94 10.82 8.76
N PRO A 261 32.13 11.51 9.59
CA PRO A 261 32.61 12.13 10.80
C PRO A 261 32.83 11.08 11.91
N LYS A 262 33.68 11.42 12.88
CA LYS A 262 33.94 10.53 14.04
C LYS A 262 32.78 10.51 15.04
N THR A 263 31.90 11.50 14.95
CA THR A 263 30.78 11.79 15.86
C THR A 263 29.63 12.33 15.01
N GLY A 264 28.41 12.02 15.40
CA GLY A 264 27.17 12.50 14.79
C GLY A 264 26.15 12.84 15.88
N PRO A 265 24.89 13.10 15.52
CA PRO A 265 23.85 13.41 16.51
C PRO A 265 23.59 12.21 17.45
N GLU A 266 23.50 12.47 18.75
CA GLU A 266 23.17 11.47 19.79
C GLU A 266 21.73 11.62 20.33
N ASP A 267 21.09 12.76 20.08
CA ASP A 267 19.70 13.09 20.37
C ASP A 267 19.16 14.09 19.31
N ILE A 268 17.86 14.41 19.33
CA ILE A 268 17.30 15.42 18.42
C ILE A 268 17.86 16.84 18.66
N TYR A 269 18.32 17.16 19.87
CA TYR A 269 18.89 18.47 20.22
C TYR A 269 20.28 18.68 19.59
N ALA A 270 21.01 17.61 19.28
CA ALA A 270 22.27 17.65 18.54
C ALA A 270 22.08 18.14 17.09
N LEU A 271 20.85 18.09 16.56
CA LEU A 271 20.46 18.74 15.30
C LEU A 271 20.18 20.25 15.48
N GLY A 272 20.43 20.83 16.65
CA GLY A 272 20.15 22.23 16.94
C GLY A 272 18.68 22.54 17.27
N VAL A 273 17.86 21.51 17.52
CA VAL A 273 16.49 21.68 17.99
C VAL A 273 16.46 22.38 19.37
N PRO A 274 15.58 23.37 19.61
CA PRO A 274 15.53 24.08 20.89
C PRO A 274 15.17 23.17 22.07
N ARG A 275 15.80 23.41 23.24
CA ARG A 275 15.57 22.61 24.46
C ARG A 275 14.31 23.02 25.24
N ASP A 276 13.67 24.10 24.82
CA ASP A 276 12.40 24.64 25.28
C ASP A 276 11.20 24.25 24.38
N ALA A 277 11.45 23.48 23.30
CA ALA A 277 10.39 22.91 22.47
C ALA A 277 9.49 21.95 23.26
N GLU A 278 8.17 22.03 23.02
CA GLU A 278 7.15 21.28 23.73
C GLU A 278 7.17 19.80 23.29
N ILE A 279 7.40 18.86 24.21
CA ILE A 279 7.53 17.43 23.89
C ILE A 279 6.16 16.73 23.99
N PHE A 280 5.63 16.29 22.85
CA PHE A 280 4.52 15.36 22.75
C PHE A 280 5.06 13.95 22.72
N ASP A 281 5.07 13.30 23.88
CA ASP A 281 5.50 11.91 23.97
C ASP A 281 4.31 10.97 23.72
N HIS A 282 4.29 10.38 22.52
CA HIS A 282 3.35 9.33 22.14
C HIS A 282 3.90 7.93 22.43
N THR A 283 5.15 7.80 22.95
CA THR A 283 5.63 6.51 23.45
C THR A 283 4.74 6.05 24.60
N PRO A 284 4.23 4.81 24.57
CA PRO A 284 3.09 4.45 25.39
C PRO A 284 3.54 4.00 26.77
N HIS A 285 3.84 4.94 27.66
CA HIS A 285 4.25 4.61 29.04
C HIS A 285 3.08 4.42 30.02
N GLU A 286 1.95 5.12 29.83
CA GLU A 286 0.74 4.96 30.66
C GLU A 286 -0.39 4.26 29.87
N LEU A 287 -0.74 4.78 28.68
CA LEU A 287 -1.80 4.22 27.83
C LEU A 287 -1.40 2.97 27.01
N ALA A 288 -0.22 2.36 27.24
CA ALA A 288 0.21 1.15 26.54
C ALA A 288 -0.76 -0.02 26.71
N GLY A 289 -1.18 -0.26 27.96
CA GLY A 289 -2.09 -1.37 28.27
C GLY A 289 -3.39 -1.23 27.47
N GLU A 290 -4.00 -0.05 27.52
CA GLU A 290 -5.29 0.22 26.88
C GLU A 290 -5.20 0.23 25.35
N ARG A 291 -4.24 0.97 24.75
CA ARG A 291 -4.00 0.95 23.29
C ARG A 291 -3.78 -0.48 22.79
N LYS A 292 -2.93 -1.26 23.49
CA LYS A 292 -2.63 -2.63 23.09
C LYS A 292 -3.85 -3.55 23.24
N VAL A 293 -4.61 -3.45 24.33
CA VAL A 293 -5.81 -4.28 24.54
C VAL A 293 -6.89 -3.99 23.50
N ILE A 294 -7.12 -2.71 23.15
CA ILE A 294 -8.06 -2.32 22.08
C ILE A 294 -7.62 -2.93 20.74
N VAL A 295 -6.35 -2.74 20.35
CA VAL A 295 -5.81 -3.28 19.08
C VAL A 295 -5.81 -4.81 19.05
N ASP A 296 -5.37 -5.47 20.13
CA ASP A 296 -5.36 -6.93 20.24
C ASP A 296 -6.79 -7.49 20.13
N ALA A 297 -7.78 -6.87 20.79
CA ALA A 297 -9.18 -7.30 20.74
C ALA A 297 -9.79 -7.13 19.34
N ILE A 298 -9.57 -5.98 18.71
CA ILE A 298 -10.06 -5.67 17.37
C ILE A 298 -9.45 -6.62 16.33
N ARG A 299 -8.14 -6.92 16.42
CA ARG A 299 -7.50 -7.91 15.53
C ARG A 299 -8.00 -9.33 15.80
N ALA A 300 -8.12 -9.74 17.07
CA ALA A 300 -8.64 -11.05 17.45
C ALA A 300 -10.12 -11.25 17.03
N ALA A 301 -10.89 -10.18 16.95
CA ALA A 301 -12.23 -10.20 16.36
C ALA A 301 -12.17 -10.29 14.83
N ALA A 302 -11.38 -9.43 14.16
CA ALA A 302 -11.24 -9.42 12.70
C ALA A 302 -10.78 -10.77 12.09
N GLU A 303 -9.82 -11.42 12.75
CA GLU A 303 -9.30 -12.75 12.41
C GLU A 303 -10.24 -13.88 12.87
N GLY A 304 -10.84 -13.75 14.05
CA GLY A 304 -11.57 -14.81 14.72
C GLY A 304 -13.06 -14.94 14.34
N PHE A 305 -13.68 -13.90 13.78
CA PHE A 305 -15.11 -13.83 13.45
C PHE A 305 -15.61 -15.04 12.63
N ASP A 306 -16.91 -15.30 12.67
CA ASP A 306 -17.52 -16.38 11.88
C ASP A 306 -17.43 -16.17 10.37
N ASP A 307 -17.47 -17.27 9.63
CA ASP A 307 -17.68 -17.23 8.19
C ASP A 307 -19.17 -16.91 7.93
N TYR A 308 -19.49 -15.96 7.04
CA TYR A 308 -20.88 -15.56 6.77
C TYR A 308 -21.16 -15.13 5.32
N ARG A 309 -22.41 -15.32 4.89
CA ARG A 309 -23.07 -14.55 3.83
C ARG A 309 -23.93 -13.46 4.48
N ALA A 310 -23.67 -12.19 4.21
CA ALA A 310 -24.52 -11.07 4.67
C ALA A 310 -25.29 -10.48 3.49
N LEU A 311 -26.59 -10.25 3.67
CA LEU A 311 -27.39 -9.37 2.82
C LEU A 311 -27.44 -8.00 3.49
N ALA A 312 -26.86 -6.99 2.82
CA ALA A 312 -26.78 -5.61 3.28
C ALA A 312 -27.74 -4.74 2.46
N ILE A 313 -28.66 -4.04 3.11
CA ILE A 313 -29.65 -3.16 2.46
C ILE A 313 -29.26 -1.71 2.73
N MET A 314 -28.75 -1.02 1.70
CA MET A 314 -28.35 0.39 1.78
C MET A 314 -29.55 1.29 1.39
N SER A 315 -29.96 2.22 2.26
CA SER A 315 -31.03 3.18 1.97
C SER A 315 -30.79 4.54 2.62
N GLU A 316 -31.51 5.57 2.19
CA GLU A 316 -31.73 6.78 2.99
C GLU A 316 -32.63 6.44 4.21
N PRO A 317 -32.59 7.22 5.32
CA PRO A 317 -33.40 6.92 6.51
C PRO A 317 -34.91 7.10 6.30
N ASP A 318 -35.32 8.14 5.57
CA ASP A 318 -36.73 8.50 5.37
C ASP A 318 -37.46 7.59 4.35
N LEU A 319 -36.70 6.77 3.61
CA LEU A 319 -37.28 5.78 2.70
C LEU A 319 -37.85 4.58 3.50
N PRO A 320 -38.91 3.92 3.01
CA PRO A 320 -39.40 2.68 3.61
C PRO A 320 -38.34 1.57 3.60
N TRP A 321 -38.39 0.65 4.57
CA TRP A 321 -37.38 -0.42 4.75
C TRP A 321 -37.23 -1.39 3.56
N TYR A 322 -38.24 -1.42 2.68
CA TYR A 322 -38.30 -2.22 1.44
C TYR A 322 -37.78 -1.46 0.21
N VAL A 323 -37.31 -0.23 0.37
CA VAL A 323 -36.67 0.60 -0.66
C VAL A 323 -35.20 0.79 -0.31
N GLY A 324 -34.31 0.34 -1.20
CA GLY A 324 -32.87 0.43 -1.02
C GLY A 324 -32.10 -0.34 -2.10
N THR A 325 -30.78 -0.21 -2.08
CA THR A 325 -29.87 -0.99 -2.91
C THR A 325 -29.35 -2.17 -2.10
N PRO A 326 -29.73 -3.42 -2.41
CA PRO A 326 -29.17 -4.59 -1.76
C PRO A 326 -27.76 -4.87 -2.29
N ALA A 327 -26.88 -5.30 -1.40
CA ALA A 327 -25.60 -5.90 -1.72
C ALA A 327 -25.43 -7.20 -0.93
N VAL A 328 -24.65 -8.13 -1.45
CA VAL A 328 -24.31 -9.37 -0.75
C VAL A 328 -22.81 -9.41 -0.50
N ILE A 329 -22.44 -9.80 0.71
CA ILE A 329 -21.07 -9.86 1.21
C ILE A 329 -20.81 -11.29 1.65
N TRP A 330 -19.70 -11.87 1.24
CA TRP A 330 -19.23 -13.17 1.72
C TRP A 330 -17.90 -12.97 2.43
N LYS A 331 -17.73 -13.57 3.61
CA LYS A 331 -16.51 -13.54 4.44
C LYS A 331 -16.18 -14.97 4.84
N LYS A 332 -14.95 -15.42 4.55
CA LYS A 332 -14.47 -16.77 4.86
C LYS A 332 -13.00 -16.74 5.30
N GLY A 333 -12.75 -16.81 6.61
CA GLY A 333 -11.42 -16.54 7.17
C GLY A 333 -10.92 -15.15 6.75
N ARG A 334 -9.74 -15.07 6.12
CA ARG A 334 -9.25 -13.82 5.49
C ARG A 334 -9.99 -13.45 4.20
N LYS A 335 -10.61 -14.39 3.47
CA LYS A 335 -11.18 -14.14 2.15
C LYS A 335 -12.48 -13.33 2.21
N SER A 336 -12.74 -12.51 1.19
CA SER A 336 -14.04 -11.85 1.04
C SER A 336 -14.47 -11.61 -0.42
N ARG A 337 -15.77 -11.35 -0.60
CA ARG A 337 -16.37 -10.96 -1.88
C ARG A 337 -17.51 -10.00 -1.61
N PHE A 338 -17.68 -9.02 -2.49
CA PHE A 338 -18.75 -8.04 -2.47
C PHE A 338 -19.45 -8.04 -3.83
N GLU A 339 -20.76 -8.29 -3.84
CA GLU A 339 -21.61 -8.17 -5.03
C GLU A 339 -22.68 -7.09 -4.81
N LEU A 340 -22.71 -6.07 -5.67
CA LEU A 340 -23.78 -5.08 -5.69
C LEU A 340 -24.97 -5.63 -6.47
N GLY A 341 -26.17 -5.54 -5.89
CA GLY A 341 -27.43 -5.94 -6.52
C GLY A 341 -27.92 -4.85 -7.46
N ASN A 342 -27.57 -4.96 -8.75
CA ASN A 342 -28.11 -4.07 -9.77
C ASN A 342 -29.59 -4.37 -9.99
N ILE A 343 -30.40 -3.31 -9.86
CA ILE A 343 -31.73 -3.25 -10.47
C ILE A 343 -31.50 -3.03 -11.96
N ASP A 344 -31.94 -3.96 -12.81
CA ASP A 344 -32.00 -3.73 -14.26
C ASP A 344 -32.81 -2.44 -14.49
N PRO A 345 -32.33 -1.45 -15.28
CA PRO A 345 -33.02 -0.17 -15.43
C PRO A 345 -34.46 -0.29 -15.97
N ASP A 346 -34.80 -1.41 -16.63
CA ASP A 346 -36.16 -1.73 -17.08
C ASP A 346 -37.06 -2.29 -15.96
N THR A 347 -36.47 -2.74 -14.84
CA THR A 347 -37.21 -3.26 -13.67
C THR A 347 -37.63 -2.11 -12.76
N PRO A 348 -38.95 -1.87 -12.56
CA PRO A 348 -39.40 -0.82 -11.67
C PRO A 348 -38.97 -1.06 -10.21
N PRO A 349 -38.84 0.01 -9.40
CA PRO A 349 -38.80 -0.14 -7.94
C PRO A 349 -40.07 -0.87 -7.47
N PRO A 350 -40.01 -1.61 -6.35
CA PRO A 350 -41.19 -2.30 -5.82
C PRO A 350 -42.26 -1.26 -5.45
N THR A 351 -43.36 -1.24 -6.21
CA THR A 351 -44.49 -0.31 -6.03
C THR A 351 -45.38 -0.69 -4.86
N ASP A 352 -45.40 -1.98 -4.52
CA ASP A 352 -46.37 -2.58 -3.64
C ASP A 352 -45.77 -2.65 -2.23
N GLU A 353 -46.32 -1.85 -1.31
CA GLU A 353 -45.93 -1.85 0.09
C GLU A 353 -46.15 -3.25 0.71
N PRO A 354 -45.13 -3.87 1.33
CA PRO A 354 -45.30 -5.16 1.98
C PRO A 354 -46.26 -5.03 3.16
N SER A 355 -47.18 -5.97 3.31
CA SER A 355 -48.20 -5.93 4.37
C SER A 355 -47.59 -5.86 5.77
N GLU A 356 -48.29 -5.20 6.70
CA GLU A 356 -47.88 -5.11 8.10
C GLU A 356 -47.57 -6.51 8.68
N GLY A 357 -46.43 -6.64 9.38
CA GLY A 357 -45.94 -7.92 9.89
C GLY A 357 -45.22 -8.81 8.87
N THR A 358 -44.97 -8.36 7.63
CA THR A 358 -44.10 -9.08 6.69
C THR A 358 -42.67 -9.23 7.26
N ASP A 359 -42.14 -10.45 7.25
CA ASP A 359 -40.74 -10.70 7.59
C ASP A 359 -39.81 -10.04 6.55
N GLN A 360 -39.00 -9.08 7.01
CA GLN A 360 -38.17 -8.26 6.14
C GLN A 360 -37.09 -9.09 5.44
N LEU A 361 -36.54 -10.11 6.11
CA LEU A 361 -35.50 -10.97 5.53
C LEU A 361 -36.06 -11.85 4.42
N THR A 362 -37.20 -12.51 4.64
CA THR A 362 -37.87 -13.32 3.61
C THR A 362 -38.32 -12.47 2.42
N TRP A 363 -38.80 -11.25 2.67
CA TRP A 363 -39.14 -10.31 1.60
C TRP A 363 -37.91 -9.92 0.79
N TRP A 364 -36.82 -9.49 1.44
CA TRP A 364 -35.59 -9.10 0.76
C TRP A 364 -34.90 -10.27 0.04
N LYS A 365 -34.85 -11.48 0.62
CA LYS A 365 -34.37 -12.69 -0.08
C LYS A 365 -35.20 -12.97 -1.35
N ASN A 366 -36.52 -12.78 -1.30
CA ASN A 366 -37.37 -12.93 -2.49
C ASN A 366 -37.17 -11.80 -3.52
N ARG A 367 -37.02 -10.53 -3.12
CA ARG A 367 -36.71 -9.43 -4.04
C ARG A 367 -35.35 -9.62 -4.71
N CYS A 368 -34.34 -10.11 -3.99
CA CYS A 368 -33.00 -10.33 -4.54
C CYS A 368 -32.94 -11.45 -5.59
N ARG A 369 -33.92 -12.38 -5.64
CA ARG A 369 -34.09 -13.32 -6.76
C ARG A 369 -34.48 -12.65 -8.09
N SER A 370 -34.98 -11.40 -8.06
CA SER A 370 -35.31 -10.62 -9.26
C SER A 370 -34.26 -9.54 -9.59
N LEU A 371 -33.05 -9.64 -9.05
CA LEU A 371 -31.96 -8.68 -9.25
C LEU A 371 -30.71 -9.39 -9.78
N TRP A 372 -29.87 -8.65 -10.49
CA TRP A 372 -28.59 -9.18 -10.97
C TRP A 372 -27.46 -8.73 -10.05
N PHE A 373 -26.81 -9.69 -9.40
CA PHE A 373 -25.68 -9.41 -8.52
C PHE A 373 -24.37 -9.42 -9.31
N MET A 374 -23.63 -8.32 -9.16
CA MET A 374 -22.42 -8.00 -9.90
C MET A 374 -21.26 -7.85 -8.92
N PRO A 375 -20.20 -8.67 -9.02
CA PRO A 375 -19.08 -8.60 -8.10
C PRO A 375 -18.29 -7.32 -8.35
N SER A 376 -18.16 -6.49 -7.32
CA SER A 376 -17.41 -5.24 -7.34
C SER A 376 -15.99 -5.45 -6.83
N GLN A 377 -15.84 -6.22 -5.76
CA GLN A 377 -14.55 -6.51 -5.12
C GLN A 377 -14.44 -7.97 -4.70
N ILE A 378 -13.25 -8.54 -4.83
CA ILE A 378 -12.88 -9.87 -4.31
C ILE A 378 -11.53 -9.74 -3.61
N PHE A 379 -11.44 -10.21 -2.36
CA PHE A 379 -10.18 -10.40 -1.66
C PHE A 379 -9.94 -11.91 -1.50
N ASP A 380 -8.93 -12.47 -2.15
CA ASP A 380 -8.69 -13.92 -2.16
C ASP A 380 -8.06 -14.47 -0.86
N GLY A 381 -7.72 -13.55 0.06
CA GLY A 381 -7.00 -13.75 1.32
C GLY A 381 -5.56 -13.21 1.30
N THR A 382 -5.03 -12.93 0.11
CA THR A 382 -3.71 -12.34 -0.16
C THR A 382 -3.83 -11.06 -0.98
N ASP A 383 -4.62 -11.10 -2.06
CA ASP A 383 -4.75 -10.01 -3.03
C ASP A 383 -6.18 -9.49 -3.13
N LEU A 384 -6.31 -8.15 -3.15
CA LEU A 384 -7.54 -7.44 -3.44
C LEU A 384 -7.67 -7.23 -4.96
N TYR A 385 -8.82 -7.59 -5.51
CA TYR A 385 -9.18 -7.43 -6.90
C TYR A 385 -10.42 -6.57 -7.02
N ASP A 386 -10.29 -5.45 -7.73
CA ASP A 386 -11.40 -4.61 -8.15
C ASP A 386 -11.84 -4.98 -9.56
N VAL A 387 -13.15 -4.95 -9.83
CA VAL A 387 -13.67 -5.19 -11.18
C VAL A 387 -13.49 -3.95 -12.06
N GLN A 388 -13.05 -4.14 -13.31
CA GLN A 388 -13.01 -3.06 -14.30
C GLN A 388 -14.21 -3.11 -15.24
N PHE A 389 -14.89 -1.96 -15.38
CA PHE A 389 -15.89 -1.74 -16.42
C PHE A 389 -15.31 -0.91 -17.56
N VAL A 390 -15.81 -1.19 -18.76
CA VAL A 390 -15.51 -0.41 -19.95
C VAL A 390 -16.81 -0.06 -20.67
N THR A 391 -16.96 1.20 -21.05
CA THR A 391 -18.12 1.71 -21.80
C THR A 391 -18.11 1.23 -23.26
N PRO A 392 -19.23 1.36 -24.00
CA PRO A 392 -19.24 1.16 -25.46
C PRO A 392 -18.19 2.02 -26.21
N GLU A 393 -17.80 3.16 -25.64
CA GLU A 393 -16.79 4.09 -26.15
C GLU A 393 -15.34 3.66 -25.86
N ASN A 394 -15.12 2.54 -25.14
CA ASN A 394 -13.85 2.09 -24.57
C ASN A 394 -13.24 2.98 -23.46
N GLU A 395 -14.06 3.73 -22.74
CA GLU A 395 -13.63 4.45 -21.54
C GLU A 395 -13.67 3.51 -20.32
N TYR A 396 -12.59 3.45 -19.55
CA TYR A 396 -12.54 2.69 -18.29
C TYR A 396 -13.27 3.47 -17.20
N ILE A 397 -14.20 2.81 -16.52
CA ILE A 397 -14.95 3.39 -15.40
C ILE A 397 -14.74 2.55 -14.14
N GLN A 398 -14.22 3.21 -13.11
CA GLN A 398 -14.23 2.72 -11.73
C GLN A 398 -15.56 3.12 -11.08
N LEU A 399 -16.23 2.19 -10.36
CA LEU A 399 -17.52 2.46 -9.73
C LEU A 399 -17.37 3.07 -8.34
N ASP A 400 -16.85 4.30 -8.30
CA ASP A 400 -16.59 5.03 -7.04
C ASP A 400 -17.88 5.49 -6.31
N HIS A 401 -19.07 5.30 -6.90
CA HIS A 401 -20.35 5.64 -6.28
C HIS A 401 -21.46 4.58 -6.49
N PRO A 402 -22.23 4.25 -5.44
CA PRO A 402 -23.33 3.26 -5.49
C PRO A 402 -24.58 3.73 -6.27
N HIS A 403 -24.56 4.94 -6.83
CA HIS A 403 -25.67 5.52 -7.59
C HIS A 403 -25.53 5.40 -9.11
N VAL A 404 -24.40 4.88 -9.62
CA VAL A 404 -24.16 4.70 -11.05
C VAL A 404 -24.99 3.51 -11.56
N ARG A 405 -26.19 3.80 -12.10
CA ARG A 405 -27.02 2.80 -12.79
C ARG A 405 -26.32 2.34 -14.07
N ARG A 406 -25.70 1.16 -14.04
CA ARG A 406 -25.03 0.55 -15.20
C ARG A 406 -26.01 0.39 -16.37
N PRO A 407 -25.74 1.00 -17.55
CA PRO A 407 -26.39 0.63 -18.80
C PRO A 407 -26.09 -0.84 -19.15
N LYS A 408 -27.09 -1.53 -19.70
CA LYS A 408 -27.06 -2.95 -20.10
C LYS A 408 -25.93 -3.29 -21.08
N GLU A 409 -25.34 -2.27 -21.71
CA GLU A 409 -24.35 -2.32 -22.79
C GLU A 409 -22.89 -2.27 -22.31
N TRP A 410 -22.62 -1.89 -21.05
CA TRP A 410 -21.25 -1.90 -20.51
C TRP A 410 -20.73 -3.33 -20.40
N ALA A 411 -19.45 -3.54 -20.71
CA ALA A 411 -18.78 -4.82 -20.49
C ALA A 411 -18.10 -4.88 -19.11
N VAL A 412 -18.03 -6.07 -18.52
CA VAL A 412 -16.91 -6.40 -17.64
C VAL A 412 -15.75 -6.74 -18.57
N VAL A 413 -14.57 -6.20 -18.29
CA VAL A 413 -13.36 -6.45 -19.13
C VAL A 413 -12.27 -7.19 -18.37
N GLY A 414 -12.33 -7.18 -17.03
CA GLY A 414 -11.51 -8.07 -16.21
C GLY A 414 -11.47 -7.67 -14.75
N TRP A 415 -10.55 -8.31 -14.05
CA TRP A 415 -10.18 -8.03 -12.67
C TRP A 415 -8.82 -7.34 -12.66
N GLN A 416 -8.73 -6.19 -11.98
CA GLN A 416 -7.45 -5.52 -11.70
C GLN A 416 -7.05 -5.84 -10.25
N ARG A 417 -5.81 -6.28 -10.03
CA ARG A 417 -5.21 -6.30 -8.68
C ARG A 417 -5.12 -4.86 -8.18
N SER A 418 -5.78 -4.55 -7.07
CA SER A 418 -5.84 -3.19 -6.54
C SER A 418 -4.45 -2.71 -6.13
N SER A 419 -4.16 -1.43 -6.38
CA SER A 419 -2.97 -0.77 -5.81
C SER A 419 -3.18 -0.36 -4.34
N PHE A 420 -4.42 -0.45 -3.83
CA PHE A 420 -4.70 -0.26 -2.42
C PHE A 420 -4.34 -1.55 -1.66
N HIS A 421 -3.25 -1.52 -0.90
CA HIS A 421 -2.83 -2.58 0.01
C HIS A 421 -3.72 -2.69 1.27
N GLN A 422 -5.05 -2.53 1.12
CA GLN A 422 -6.00 -2.84 2.18
C GLN A 422 -6.16 -4.36 2.25
N ASP A 423 -5.61 -4.96 3.31
CA ASP A 423 -5.61 -6.39 3.67
C ASP A 423 -7.03 -6.99 3.94
N TRP A 424 -8.10 -6.30 3.51
CA TRP A 424 -9.39 -6.26 4.21
C TRP A 424 -10.60 -6.28 3.28
N PRO A 425 -11.78 -6.73 3.78
CA PRO A 425 -12.99 -6.84 2.96
C PRO A 425 -13.58 -5.46 2.62
N ALA A 426 -14.45 -5.45 1.60
CA ALA A 426 -15.15 -4.25 1.14
C ALA A 426 -15.74 -3.43 2.31
N PRO A 427 -15.67 -2.09 2.24
CA PRO A 427 -15.87 -1.21 3.40
C PRO A 427 -17.27 -1.28 4.02
N THR A 428 -18.25 -1.88 3.34
CA THR A 428 -19.61 -2.09 3.85
C THR A 428 -19.78 -3.37 4.68
N ALA A 429 -18.72 -4.16 4.92
CA ALA A 429 -18.82 -5.39 5.70
C ALA A 429 -19.14 -5.12 7.19
N PRO A 430 -20.09 -5.83 7.81
CA PRO A 430 -20.48 -5.60 9.21
C PRO A 430 -19.32 -5.78 10.19
N ILE A 431 -18.37 -6.67 9.88
CA ILE A 431 -17.13 -6.85 10.66
C ILE A 431 -16.21 -5.61 10.63
N VAL A 432 -16.15 -4.87 9.51
CA VAL A 432 -15.32 -3.66 9.38
C VAL A 432 -15.92 -2.51 10.19
N TRP A 433 -17.24 -2.32 10.12
CA TRP A 433 -17.92 -1.35 10.98
C TRP A 433 -17.83 -1.70 12.47
N THR A 434 -17.74 -2.97 12.84
CA THR A 434 -17.66 -3.37 14.26
C THR A 434 -16.25 -3.28 14.82
N TYR A 435 -15.26 -3.70 14.01
CA TYR A 435 -13.87 -3.91 14.42
C TYR A 435 -12.93 -3.28 13.37
N PRO A 436 -12.95 -1.94 13.19
CA PRO A 436 -12.18 -1.24 12.16
C PRO A 436 -10.67 -1.46 12.34
N GLN A 437 -9.94 -1.89 11.31
CA GLN A 437 -8.49 -2.12 11.43
C GLN A 437 -7.65 -0.89 11.10
N ASP A 438 -8.22 0.14 10.46
CA ASP A 438 -7.64 1.48 10.34
C ASP A 438 -7.34 2.13 11.70
N ILE A 439 -8.04 1.72 12.76
CA ILE A 439 -7.70 2.11 14.14
C ILE A 439 -6.31 1.60 14.57
N GLU A 440 -5.85 0.46 14.06
CA GLU A 440 -4.53 -0.09 14.41
C GLU A 440 -3.43 0.79 13.83
N ASP A 441 -3.56 1.19 12.56
CA ASP A 441 -2.62 2.09 11.92
C ASP A 441 -2.70 3.49 12.56
N THR A 442 -3.89 4.03 12.83
CA THR A 442 -4.05 5.34 13.48
C THR A 442 -3.51 5.36 14.92
N LEU A 443 -3.75 4.32 15.73
CA LEU A 443 -3.21 4.22 17.11
C LEU A 443 -1.68 4.02 17.15
N LYS A 444 -1.07 3.61 16.04
CA LYS A 444 0.39 3.47 15.85
C LYS A 444 1.02 4.64 15.10
N SER A 445 0.20 5.49 14.46
CA SER A 445 0.69 6.46 13.49
C SER A 445 1.31 7.67 14.20
N PRO A 446 2.55 8.06 13.85
CA PRO A 446 3.21 9.23 14.42
C PRO A 446 2.56 10.56 13.98
N LEU A 447 1.54 10.49 13.12
CA LEU A 447 0.83 11.65 12.59
C LEU A 447 -0.32 12.12 13.48
N TYR A 448 -0.75 11.34 14.49
CA TYR A 448 -1.94 11.64 15.29
C TYR A 448 -1.64 11.81 16.79
N GLU A 449 -2.10 12.91 17.37
CA GLU A 449 -2.23 13.08 18.81
C GLU A 449 -3.38 12.18 19.30
N ILE A 450 -3.07 11.09 20.03
CA ILE A 450 -4.03 10.08 20.49
C ILE A 450 -4.42 10.28 21.97
N GLU A 451 -5.71 10.55 22.21
CA GLU A 451 -6.34 10.60 23.53
C GLU A 451 -7.20 9.35 23.75
N ILE A 452 -7.17 8.77 24.96
CA ILE A 452 -8.11 7.72 25.37
C ILE A 452 -8.86 8.23 26.60
N VAL A 453 -10.19 8.21 26.53
CA VAL A 453 -11.11 8.65 27.57
C VAL A 453 -11.98 7.47 28.01
N PRO A 454 -11.72 6.84 29.16
CA PRO A 454 -12.63 5.85 29.74
C PRO A 454 -13.88 6.54 30.30
N GLU A 455 -15.01 5.82 30.33
CA GLU A 455 -16.30 6.28 30.86
C GLU A 455 -16.76 7.65 30.29
N PRO A 456 -16.73 7.87 28.96
CA PRO A 456 -16.82 9.22 28.36
C PRO A 456 -18.23 9.82 28.38
N THR A 457 -19.28 9.04 28.64
CA THR A 457 -20.69 9.50 28.70
C THR A 457 -21.50 8.73 29.74
N ASP A 458 -22.49 9.40 30.34
CA ASP A 458 -23.45 8.78 31.27
C ASP A 458 -24.30 7.67 30.60
N GLU A 459 -24.48 7.74 29.27
CA GLU A 459 -25.27 6.77 28.49
C GLU A 459 -24.50 5.48 28.17
N ALA A 460 -23.17 5.52 28.19
CA ALA A 460 -22.29 4.38 27.94
C ALA A 460 -21.14 4.34 28.98
N PRO A 461 -21.44 4.16 30.28
CA PRO A 461 -20.49 4.35 31.38
C PRO A 461 -19.41 3.26 31.50
N HIS A 462 -19.34 2.32 30.55
CA HIS A 462 -18.26 1.32 30.44
C HIS A 462 -17.52 1.42 29.10
N ALA A 463 -17.97 2.30 28.19
CA ALA A 463 -17.33 2.51 26.90
C ALA A 463 -16.00 3.28 27.05
N ILE A 464 -15.20 3.24 25.99
CA ILE A 464 -13.92 3.95 25.89
C ILE A 464 -13.94 4.75 24.60
N LEU A 465 -13.74 6.06 24.71
CA LEU A 465 -13.60 6.96 23.56
C LEU A 465 -12.12 7.13 23.22
N VAL A 466 -11.72 6.60 22.08
CA VAL A 466 -10.42 6.88 21.45
C VAL A 466 -10.60 8.09 20.54
N LYS A 467 -9.84 9.17 20.75
CA LYS A 467 -9.74 10.29 19.80
C LYS A 467 -8.36 10.30 19.16
N ALA A 468 -8.29 10.71 17.90
CA ALA A 468 -7.05 10.90 17.16
C ALA A 468 -7.11 12.20 16.38
N VAL A 469 -6.15 13.11 16.56
CA VAL A 469 -6.11 14.41 15.86
C VAL A 469 -4.80 14.52 15.08
N SER A 470 -4.87 14.65 13.76
CA SER A 470 -3.65 14.70 12.95
C SER A 470 -2.86 16.00 13.19
N ALA A 471 -1.56 15.89 13.44
CA ALA A 471 -0.67 17.04 13.55
C ALA A 471 -0.64 17.85 12.22
N PRO A 472 -0.81 19.19 12.25
CA PRO A 472 -0.89 20.03 11.04
C PRO A 472 0.49 20.32 10.43
N GLU A 473 1.39 19.33 10.36
CA GLU A 473 2.78 19.51 9.93
C GLU A 473 2.88 19.77 8.41
N GLY A 474 2.90 21.05 8.03
CA GLY A 474 3.05 21.49 6.64
C GLY A 474 1.81 21.28 5.75
N GLN A 475 0.73 20.71 6.30
CA GLN A 475 -0.53 20.50 5.58
C GLN A 475 -1.59 21.50 6.02
N ASN A 476 -2.32 22.08 5.05
CA ASN A 476 -3.53 22.86 5.32
C ASN A 476 -4.73 21.95 5.64
N ARG A 477 -4.50 20.84 6.36
CA ARG A 477 -5.45 19.76 6.65
C ARG A 477 -5.29 19.31 8.10
N ILE A 478 -6.41 19.09 8.80
CA ILE A 478 -6.49 18.34 10.05
C ILE A 478 -7.57 17.28 9.89
N ASP A 479 -7.25 16.02 10.19
CA ASP A 479 -8.20 14.94 10.38
C ASP A 479 -8.41 14.69 11.87
N GLU A 480 -9.67 14.73 12.31
CA GLU A 480 -10.08 14.39 13.68
C GLU A 480 -10.95 13.16 13.64
N TRP A 481 -10.48 12.07 14.25
CA TRP A 481 -11.18 10.81 14.33
C TRP A 481 -11.59 10.56 15.79
N SER A 482 -12.70 9.88 16.02
CA SER A 482 -13.24 9.57 17.34
C SER A 482 -14.04 8.27 17.28
N TYR A 483 -13.74 7.33 18.15
CA TYR A 483 -14.30 5.98 18.16
C TYR A 483 -14.72 5.58 19.57
N LEU A 484 -15.99 5.26 19.76
CA LEU A 484 -16.56 4.82 21.03
C LEU A 484 -16.66 3.30 21.05
N PHE A 485 -15.71 2.63 21.71
CA PHE A 485 -15.66 1.17 21.82
C PHE A 485 -16.33 0.67 23.11
N ASP A 486 -16.92 -0.52 23.05
CA ASP A 486 -17.59 -1.19 24.17
C ASP A 486 -16.83 -2.45 24.61
N PRO A 487 -16.10 -2.41 25.75
CA PRO A 487 -15.36 -3.56 26.29
C PRO A 487 -16.23 -4.78 26.62
N ASP A 488 -17.47 -4.58 27.10
CA ASP A 488 -18.41 -5.68 27.39
C ASP A 488 -18.88 -6.39 26.11
N LYS A 489 -18.79 -5.71 24.96
CA LYS A 489 -18.98 -6.29 23.61
C LYS A 489 -17.67 -6.70 22.93
N GLY A 490 -16.58 -6.83 23.69
CA GLY A 490 -15.27 -7.22 23.17
C GLY A 490 -14.62 -6.15 22.30
N TYR A 491 -14.75 -4.88 22.70
CA TYR A 491 -14.28 -3.70 21.95
C TYR A 491 -14.98 -3.52 20.60
N ALA A 492 -16.27 -3.82 20.55
CA ALA A 492 -17.11 -3.47 19.40
C ALA A 492 -17.35 -1.96 19.34
N LEU A 493 -17.24 -1.38 18.14
CA LEU A 493 -17.47 0.05 17.90
C LEU A 493 -18.97 0.38 17.97
N LEU A 494 -19.37 1.24 18.91
CA LEU A 494 -20.75 1.75 19.05
C LEU A 494 -21.04 2.95 18.15
N HIS A 495 -20.06 3.83 18.00
CA HIS A 495 -20.18 5.11 17.31
C HIS A 495 -18.81 5.57 16.82
N SER A 496 -18.74 6.12 15.61
CA SER A 496 -17.53 6.78 15.09
C SER A 496 -17.87 8.16 14.54
N GLN A 497 -16.89 9.05 14.62
CA GLN A 497 -16.88 10.34 13.94
C GLN A 497 -15.50 10.54 13.30
N ILE A 498 -15.47 10.79 12.00
CA ILE A 498 -14.27 11.19 11.25
C ILE A 498 -14.57 12.56 10.64
N ALA A 499 -13.70 13.54 10.82
CA ALA A 499 -13.90 14.89 10.32
C ALA A 499 -12.60 15.49 9.76
N THR A 500 -12.59 15.78 8.46
CA THR A 500 -11.48 16.44 7.76
C THR A 500 -11.74 17.93 7.63
N TYR A 501 -10.82 18.72 8.15
CA TYR A 501 -10.87 20.19 8.13
C TYR A 501 -9.75 20.76 7.27
N THR A 502 -10.07 21.78 6.47
CA THR A 502 -9.08 22.63 5.82
C THR A 502 -8.67 23.76 6.78
N LEU A 503 -7.39 24.10 6.81
CA LEU A 503 -6.86 25.29 7.48
C LEU A 503 -6.65 26.41 6.44
N ASP A 504 -7.34 27.54 6.61
CA ASP A 504 -7.08 28.77 5.87
C ASP A 504 -6.77 29.90 6.85
N ASN A 505 -5.57 30.49 6.79
CA ASN A 505 -5.08 31.51 7.72
C ASN A 505 -5.23 31.12 9.22
N GLY A 506 -5.17 29.82 9.53
CA GLY A 506 -5.39 29.27 10.87
C GLY A 506 -6.87 29.03 11.24
N GLN A 507 -7.82 29.48 10.41
CA GLN A 507 -9.24 29.15 10.58
C GLN A 507 -9.52 27.74 10.08
N LYS A 508 -9.91 26.87 11.02
CA LYS A 508 -10.34 25.49 10.78
C LYS A 508 -11.76 25.46 10.20
N THR A 509 -11.90 24.95 8.98
CA THR A 509 -13.18 24.85 8.24
C THR A 509 -13.44 23.41 7.83
N LEU A 510 -14.60 22.84 8.16
CA LEU A 510 -14.92 21.45 7.81
C LEU A 510 -15.02 21.31 6.29
N SER A 511 -14.27 20.36 5.73
CA SER A 511 -14.28 20.05 4.29
C SER A 511 -15.13 18.80 4.00
N SER A 512 -15.03 17.80 4.86
CA SER A 512 -15.88 16.61 4.89
C SER A 512 -15.89 15.98 6.28
N GLY A 513 -16.89 15.15 6.56
CA GLY A 513 -16.93 14.32 7.76
C GLY A 513 -17.98 13.21 7.64
N VAL A 514 -17.83 12.18 8.45
CA VAL A 514 -18.71 11.00 8.51
C VAL A 514 -18.97 10.70 9.99
N VAL A 515 -20.24 10.65 10.37
CA VAL A 515 -20.68 10.22 11.71
C VAL A 515 -21.45 8.92 11.56
N GLN A 516 -21.12 7.89 12.33
CA GLN A 516 -21.76 6.57 12.26
C GLN A 516 -22.26 6.13 13.63
N THR A 517 -23.42 5.46 13.67
CA THR A 517 -24.01 4.96 14.92
C THR A 517 -24.55 3.56 14.72
N HIS A 518 -24.11 2.63 15.57
CA HIS A 518 -24.28 1.19 15.40
C HIS A 518 -25.34 0.65 16.37
N LYS A 519 -26.38 0.03 15.80
CA LYS A 519 -27.64 -0.32 16.46
C LYS A 519 -28.07 -1.76 16.14
N ASP A 520 -29.16 -2.19 16.78
CA ASP A 520 -29.77 -3.52 16.58
C ASP A 520 -28.74 -4.66 16.73
N TRP A 521 -27.98 -4.65 17.83
CA TRP A 521 -26.84 -5.54 18.09
C TRP A 521 -27.20 -7.02 18.26
N GLN A 522 -26.40 -7.89 17.66
CA GLN A 522 -26.50 -9.35 17.75
C GLN A 522 -25.11 -9.99 17.97
N MET A 523 -25.09 -11.28 18.31
CA MET A 523 -23.86 -12.09 18.45
C MET A 523 -23.80 -13.17 17.37
N SER A 524 -22.58 -13.45 16.88
CA SER A 524 -22.26 -14.55 15.96
C SER A 524 -22.20 -15.90 16.68
N PRO A 525 -22.16 -17.05 15.96
CA PRO A 525 -22.02 -18.38 16.56
C PRO A 525 -20.82 -18.56 17.51
N LYS A 526 -19.67 -17.91 17.24
CA LYS A 526 -18.50 -17.87 18.15
C LYS A 526 -18.62 -16.86 19.30
N GLY A 527 -19.64 -16.00 19.30
CA GLY A 527 -19.88 -14.98 20.33
C GLY A 527 -19.32 -13.59 20.03
N TYR A 528 -18.95 -13.27 18.78
CA TYR A 528 -18.54 -11.91 18.41
C TYR A 528 -19.76 -11.03 18.16
N TRP A 529 -19.73 -9.78 18.61
CA TRP A 529 -20.83 -8.84 18.39
C TRP A 529 -20.80 -8.27 16.97
N PHE A 530 -21.97 -7.86 16.47
CA PHE A 530 -22.11 -7.04 15.26
C PHE A 530 -23.45 -6.26 15.28
N PRO A 531 -23.53 -5.06 14.68
CA PRO A 531 -24.78 -4.34 14.51
C PRO A 531 -25.57 -4.89 13.32
N THR A 532 -26.89 -5.01 13.45
CA THR A 532 -27.76 -5.25 12.27
C THR A 532 -28.32 -3.97 11.66
N LEU A 533 -28.04 -2.80 12.26
CA LEU A 533 -28.30 -1.49 11.67
C LEU A 533 -27.10 -0.55 11.91
N VAL A 534 -26.52 -0.03 10.83
CA VAL A 534 -25.55 1.07 10.85
C VAL A 534 -26.24 2.28 10.25
N GLU A 535 -26.37 3.37 11.00
CA GLU A 535 -26.72 4.69 10.47
C GLU A 535 -25.44 5.47 10.18
N THR A 536 -25.45 6.32 9.14
CA THR A 536 -24.29 7.11 8.74
C THR A 536 -24.72 8.45 8.17
N GLU A 537 -24.30 9.54 8.82
CA GLU A 537 -24.42 10.90 8.32
C GLU A 537 -23.09 11.35 7.72
N SER A 538 -23.02 11.37 6.39
CA SER A 538 -21.88 11.94 5.66
C SER A 538 -22.15 13.41 5.39
N SER A 539 -21.17 14.28 5.61
CA SER A 539 -21.24 15.69 5.22
C SER A 539 -20.01 16.13 4.43
N TYR A 540 -20.20 17.05 3.49
CA TYR A 540 -19.14 17.52 2.60
C TYR A 540 -19.46 18.91 2.05
N MET A 541 -18.43 19.64 1.64
CA MET A 541 -18.59 20.95 1.01
C MET A 541 -18.97 20.81 -0.47
N LYS A 542 -20.09 21.41 -0.86
CA LYS A 542 -20.56 21.51 -2.25
C LYS A 542 -20.98 22.96 -2.53
N ASP A 543 -20.47 23.54 -3.61
CA ASP A 543 -20.79 24.91 -4.04
C ASP A 543 -20.61 25.97 -2.92
N GLY A 544 -19.68 25.73 -1.99
CA GLY A 544 -19.42 26.59 -0.82
C GLY A 544 -20.35 26.38 0.38
N GLN A 545 -21.25 25.40 0.34
CA GLN A 545 -22.16 25.05 1.44
C GLN A 545 -21.86 23.64 1.96
N GLN A 546 -22.00 23.43 3.26
CA GLN A 546 -21.97 22.07 3.84
C GLN A 546 -23.29 21.37 3.51
N VAL A 547 -23.21 20.27 2.78
CA VAL A 547 -24.33 19.35 2.53
C VAL A 547 -24.21 18.18 3.50
N SER A 548 -25.32 17.76 4.09
CA SER A 548 -25.44 16.47 4.77
C SER A 548 -26.20 15.47 3.89
N GLN A 549 -25.73 14.23 3.86
CA GLN A 549 -26.33 13.10 3.16
C GLN A 549 -26.43 11.94 4.17
N PRO A 550 -27.59 11.81 4.86
CA PRO A 550 -27.81 10.71 5.79
C PRO A 550 -28.16 9.42 5.04
N SER A 551 -27.71 8.30 5.58
CA SER A 551 -27.88 6.96 5.03
C SER A 551 -27.94 5.92 6.15
N ARG A 552 -28.35 4.70 5.81
CA ARG A 552 -28.27 3.53 6.69
C ARG A 552 -28.00 2.26 5.90
N VAL A 553 -27.42 1.28 6.58
CA VAL A 553 -27.26 -0.09 6.09
C VAL A 553 -27.85 -1.06 7.11
N ARG A 554 -28.82 -1.88 6.68
CA ARG A 554 -29.38 -2.97 7.50
C ARG A 554 -28.78 -4.31 7.06
N TYR A 555 -28.27 -5.09 8.00
CA TYR A 555 -27.60 -6.38 7.74
C TYR A 555 -28.44 -7.57 8.17
N TYR A 556 -28.43 -8.62 7.35
CA TYR A 556 -28.94 -9.94 7.69
C TYR A 556 -27.84 -10.97 7.42
N LEU A 557 -27.31 -11.61 8.47
CA LEU A 557 -26.22 -12.58 8.36
C LEU A 557 -26.75 -14.02 8.31
N ASP A 558 -26.08 -14.84 7.51
CA ASP A 558 -26.39 -16.22 7.20
C ASP A 558 -25.08 -17.02 7.34
N PHE A 559 -24.86 -17.56 8.54
CA PHE A 559 -23.61 -18.23 8.95
C PHE A 559 -23.50 -19.68 8.44
N ASP A 560 -24.61 -20.28 8.03
CA ASP A 560 -24.66 -21.64 7.45
C ASP A 560 -24.47 -21.65 5.92
N ALA A 561 -24.29 -20.48 5.29
CA ALA A 561 -24.25 -20.33 3.84
C ALA A 561 -23.00 -20.99 3.20
N PRO A 562 -23.19 -21.84 2.16
CA PRO A 562 -22.07 -22.58 1.56
C PRO A 562 -21.12 -21.67 0.77
N MET A 563 -19.86 -21.59 1.21
CA MET A 563 -18.80 -20.78 0.59
C MET A 563 -17.64 -21.65 0.08
N PRO A 564 -17.77 -22.24 -1.13
CA PRO A 564 -16.64 -22.91 -1.79
C PRO A 564 -15.54 -21.91 -2.11
N ASP A 565 -14.27 -22.34 -2.08
CA ASP A 565 -13.14 -21.42 -2.29
C ASP A 565 -13.11 -20.77 -3.68
N THR A 566 -13.73 -21.42 -4.68
CA THR A 566 -13.94 -20.87 -6.02
C THR A 566 -14.83 -19.62 -6.07
N LEU A 567 -15.54 -19.31 -4.98
CA LEU A 567 -16.29 -18.06 -4.84
C LEU A 567 -15.36 -16.85 -4.75
N PHE A 568 -14.15 -17.03 -4.22
CA PHE A 568 -13.16 -15.97 -3.96
C PHE A 568 -12.07 -15.92 -5.04
N GLU A 569 -12.27 -16.58 -6.18
CA GLU A 569 -11.39 -16.47 -7.33
C GLU A 569 -11.81 -15.28 -8.22
N PRO A 570 -10.87 -14.45 -8.72
CA PRO A 570 -11.16 -13.36 -9.66
C PRO A 570 -11.48 -13.91 -11.06
N ARG A 571 -12.68 -14.48 -11.20
CA ARG A 571 -13.22 -15.02 -12.45
C ARG A 571 -14.57 -14.38 -12.77
N GLU A 572 -14.86 -14.23 -14.05
CA GLU A 572 -16.22 -13.94 -14.49
C GLU A 572 -17.15 -15.10 -14.13
N ARG A 573 -18.39 -14.76 -13.78
CA ARG A 573 -19.43 -15.70 -13.37
C ARG A 573 -20.54 -15.64 -14.40
N GLU A 574 -20.84 -16.77 -15.05
CA GLU A 574 -21.86 -16.86 -16.11
C GLU A 574 -23.27 -16.59 -15.57
N SER A 575 -23.62 -15.30 -15.44
CA SER A 575 -24.91 -14.77 -14.97
C SER A 575 -25.42 -15.35 -13.63
N ALA A 576 -24.92 -14.81 -12.51
CA ALA A 576 -25.43 -15.17 -11.18
C ALA A 576 -26.80 -14.51 -10.88
N VAL A 577 -27.87 -15.29 -11.04
CA VAL A 577 -28.99 -15.25 -10.09
C VAL A 577 -28.45 -15.79 -8.75
N LEU A 578 -28.86 -15.23 -7.62
CA LEU A 578 -28.39 -15.71 -6.31
C LEU A 578 -28.70 -17.21 -6.13
N PRO A 579 -27.70 -18.05 -5.78
CA PRO A 579 -27.97 -19.40 -5.30
C PRO A 579 -28.68 -19.33 -3.95
N GLU A 580 -29.57 -20.29 -3.70
CA GLU A 580 -30.46 -20.34 -2.53
C GLU A 580 -29.66 -20.37 -1.20
#